data_AF-A0A3M1PTZ4-F1
#
_entry.id   AF-A0A3M1PTZ4-F1
#
_cell.length_a   1.000
_cell.length_b   1.000
_cell.length_c   1.000
_cell.angle_alpha   90.00
_cell.angle_beta   90.00
_cell.angle_gamma   90.00
#
_symmetry.space_group_name_H-M   'P 1'
#
loop_
_entity.id
_entity.type
_entity.pdbx_description
1 polymer ?
#
loop_
_entity_poly.entity_id
_entity_poly.type
_entity_poly.pdbx_seq_one_letter_code
_entity_poly.pdbx_strand_id
1 'polypeptide(L)'
;MELAGNSYPVRAFIHHKAKMRVLQAESIGTGCLTFDESLLQDLSTTLFQSERGAPVFVAYPNRQAAEAIEDRFALELAETYRYIKQKQASKQIQRLNRLL
;
A
#
# COMPACT_ATOMS: atom_id res chain seq x y z
N MET A 1 19.29 -33.60 6.29
CA MET A 1 19.46 -32.36 7.07
C MET A 1 18.67 -31.29 6.36
N GLU A 2 17.39 -31.15 6.72
CA GLU A 2 16.47 -30.22 6.05
C GLU A 2 16.82 -28.80 6.53
N LEU A 3 17.43 -28.02 5.64
CA LEU A 3 17.56 -26.58 5.83
C LEU A 3 16.14 -26.02 5.76
N ALA A 4 15.56 -25.75 6.92
CA ALA A 4 14.36 -24.92 7.03
C ALA A 4 14.69 -23.58 6.36
N GLY A 5 14.37 -23.48 5.06
CA GLY A 5 14.63 -22.30 4.27
C GLY A 5 13.89 -21.15 4.92
N ASN A 6 14.64 -20.15 5.38
CA ASN A 6 14.10 -18.91 5.93
C ASN A 6 13.24 -18.23 4.86
N SER A 7 11.97 -18.62 4.80
CA SER A 7 10.96 -18.03 3.94
C SER A 7 10.56 -16.71 4.57
N TYR A 8 10.90 -15.60 3.92
CA TYR A 8 10.55 -14.26 4.39
C TYR A 8 9.15 -13.85 3.90
N PRO A 9 8.15 -13.69 4.79
CA PRO A 9 6.82 -13.30 4.39
C PRO A 9 6.76 -11.79 4.10
N VAL A 10 6.60 -11.46 2.82
CA VAL A 10 6.60 -10.08 2.29
C VAL A 10 5.42 -9.23 2.81
N ARG A 11 4.28 -9.86 3.13
CA ARG A 11 3.03 -9.15 3.49
C ARG A 11 3.13 -8.33 4.77
N ALA A 12 3.93 -8.78 5.75
CA ALA A 12 3.92 -8.20 7.09
C ALA A 12 4.38 -6.73 7.11
N PHE A 13 5.31 -6.37 6.21
CA PHE A 13 5.94 -5.05 6.23
C PHE A 13 5.39 -4.08 5.19
N ILE A 14 4.71 -4.56 4.15
CA ILE A 14 4.19 -3.67 3.08
C ILE A 14 3.23 -2.62 3.64
N HIS A 15 2.28 -3.02 4.47
CA HIS A 15 1.27 -2.10 5.01
C HIS A 15 1.91 -1.00 5.85
N HIS A 16 2.81 -1.39 6.77
CA HIS A 16 3.57 -0.45 7.59
C HIS A 16 4.43 0.50 6.74
N LYS A 17 5.15 -0.05 5.75
CA LYS A 17 5.99 0.71 4.82
C LYS A 17 5.17 1.70 3.96
N ALA A 18 3.97 1.32 3.52
CA ALA A 18 3.08 2.21 2.77
C ALA A 18 2.56 3.35 3.65
N LYS A 19 2.10 3.02 4.87
CA LYS A 19 1.66 4.01 5.86
C LYS A 19 2.74 5.05 6.14
N MET A 20 3.97 4.62 6.42
CA MET A 20 5.09 5.54 6.67
C MET A 20 5.37 6.46 5.48
N ARG A 21 5.30 5.95 4.25
CA ARG A 21 5.47 6.77 3.03
C ARG A 21 4.35 7.82 2.89
N VAL A 22 3.11 7.46 3.17
CA VAL A 22 1.98 8.42 3.15
C VAL A 22 2.19 9.50 4.20
N LEU A 23 2.48 9.12 5.45
CA LEU A 23 2.70 10.07 6.54
C LEU A 23 3.89 11.01 6.28
N GLN A 24 4.97 10.49 5.69
CA GLN A 24 6.14 11.30 5.32
C GLN A 24 5.84 12.25 4.15
N ALA A 25 5.06 11.84 3.17
CA ALA A 25 4.66 12.72 2.08
C ALA A 25 3.75 13.87 2.58
N GLU A 26 2.83 13.56 3.49
CA GLU A 26 1.93 14.54 4.11
C GLU A 26 2.70 15.54 4.99
N SER A 27 3.71 15.08 5.75
CA SER A 27 4.53 15.96 6.60
C SER A 27 5.41 16.94 5.80
N ILE A 28 5.77 16.59 4.56
CA ILE A 28 6.61 17.42 3.67
C ILE A 28 5.80 18.47 2.88
N GLY A 29 4.46 18.48 2.99
CA GLY A 29 3.63 19.59 2.51
C GLY A 29 2.72 19.30 1.32
N THR A 30 2.30 18.05 1.12
CA THR A 30 1.24 17.74 0.13
C THR A 30 -0.20 17.99 0.61
N GLY A 31 -0.36 18.36 1.88
CA GLY A 31 -1.55 19.06 2.37
C GLY A 31 -2.57 18.17 3.06
N CYS A 32 -2.60 18.27 4.40
CA CYS A 32 -3.74 18.11 5.30
C CYS A 32 -4.86 17.16 4.83
N LEU A 33 -4.52 15.97 4.35
CA LEU A 33 -5.48 14.90 4.19
C LEU A 33 -5.37 14.08 5.47
N THR A 34 -6.39 14.15 6.31
CA THR A 34 -6.50 13.24 7.46
C THR A 34 -6.26 11.82 6.98
N PHE A 35 -5.24 11.19 7.57
CA PHE A 35 -4.85 9.84 7.24
C PHE A 35 -6.01 8.89 7.54
N ASP A 36 -6.42 8.13 6.53
CA ASP A 36 -7.53 7.20 6.60
C ASP A 36 -6.97 5.77 6.60
N GLU A 37 -6.85 5.21 7.80
CA GLU A 37 -6.36 3.83 7.99
C GLU A 37 -7.28 2.82 7.32
N SER A 38 -8.60 3.05 7.34
CA SER A 38 -9.58 2.13 6.76
C SER A 38 -9.44 2.04 5.25
N LEU A 39 -9.25 3.18 4.58
CA LEU A 39 -8.98 3.22 3.15
C LEU A 39 -7.67 2.51 2.80
N LEU A 40 -6.60 2.70 3.59
CA LEU A 40 -5.33 2.01 3.35
C LEU A 40 -5.48 0.49 3.51
N GLN A 41 -6.23 0.04 4.52
CA GLN A 41 -6.53 -1.37 4.76
C GLN A 41 -7.33 -2.00 3.61
N ASP A 42 -8.36 -1.32 3.12
CA ASP A 42 -9.19 -1.77 2.00
C ASP A 42 -8.38 -1.87 0.70
N LEU A 43 -7.53 -0.87 0.44
CA LEU A 43 -6.63 -0.87 -0.71
C LEU A 43 -5.61 -2.00 -0.62
N SER A 44 -5.05 -2.24 0.56
CA SER A 44 -4.12 -3.36 0.77
C SER A 44 -4.81 -4.70 0.49
N THR A 45 -6.06 -4.86 0.94
CA THR A 45 -6.84 -6.08 0.73
C THR A 45 -7.13 -6.28 -0.75
N THR A 46 -7.47 -5.20 -1.47
CA THR A 46 -7.76 -5.22 -2.91
C THR A 46 -6.50 -5.49 -3.75
N LEU A 47 -5.39 -4.81 -3.45
CA LEU A 47 -4.11 -4.97 -4.16
C LEU A 47 -3.49 -6.34 -3.93
N PHE A 48 -3.70 -6.94 -2.75
CA PHE A 48 -3.20 -8.28 -2.43
C PHE A 48 -4.21 -9.40 -2.71
N GLN A 49 -5.28 -9.15 -3.48
CA GLN A 49 -6.10 -10.24 -3.99
C GLN A 49 -5.22 -11.16 -4.87
N SER A 50 -5.48 -12.46 -4.78
CA SER A 50 -4.59 -13.55 -5.21
C SER A 50 -4.12 -13.45 -6.67
N GLU A 51 -4.88 -12.79 -7.55
CA GLU A 51 -4.50 -12.59 -8.95
C GLU A 51 -3.49 -11.46 -9.18
N ARG A 52 -3.50 -10.41 -8.34
CA ARG A 52 -2.57 -9.26 -8.45
C ARG A 52 -1.42 -9.31 -7.44
N GLY A 53 -1.65 -9.90 -6.27
CA GLY A 53 -0.67 -10.04 -5.20
C GLY A 53 0.28 -11.22 -5.33
N ALA A 54 0.28 -11.95 -6.46
CA ALA A 54 1.02 -13.20 -6.62
C ALA A 54 2.48 -13.17 -6.13
N PRO A 55 3.30 -12.12 -6.38
CA PRO A 55 4.65 -12.04 -5.83
C PRO A 55 4.69 -11.95 -4.30
N VAL A 56 3.69 -11.34 -3.67
CA VAL A 56 3.62 -11.17 -2.21
C VAL A 56 3.28 -12.47 -1.48
N PHE A 57 2.78 -13.49 -2.21
CA PHE A 57 2.51 -14.83 -1.69
C PHE A 57 3.64 -15.83 -1.95
N VAL A 58 4.70 -15.41 -2.66
CA VAL A 58 5.88 -16.25 -2.93
C VAL A 58 6.88 -16.13 -1.79
N ALA A 59 7.43 -17.28 -1.37
CA ALA A 59 8.58 -17.33 -0.47
C ALA A 59 9.84 -16.90 -1.19
N TYR A 60 10.55 -15.89 -0.67
CA TYR A 60 11.81 -15.42 -1.26
C TYR A 60 13.02 -16.07 -0.60
N PRO A 61 14.08 -16.39 -1.39
CA PRO A 61 15.27 -17.08 -0.90
C PRO A 61 16.18 -16.19 -0.04
N ASN A 62 16.03 -14.86 -0.13
CA ASN A 62 16.78 -13.92 0.68
C ASN A 62 15.96 -12.66 1.00
N ARG A 63 16.37 -11.98 2.07
CA ARG A 63 15.72 -10.76 2.57
C ARG A 63 15.74 -9.63 1.55
N GLN A 64 16.80 -9.47 0.78
CA GLN A 64 16.94 -8.37 -0.18
C GLN A 64 15.90 -8.46 -1.32
N ALA A 65 15.62 -9.67 -1.81
CA ALA A 65 14.60 -9.90 -2.82
C ALA A 65 13.19 -9.67 -2.24
N ALA A 66 12.93 -10.13 -1.00
CA ALA A 66 11.69 -9.81 -0.31
C ALA A 66 11.52 -8.29 -0.12
N GLU A 67 12.57 -7.59 0.30
CA GLU A 67 12.55 -6.15 0.57
C GLU A 67 12.28 -5.32 -0.68
N ALA A 68 12.87 -5.67 -1.82
CA ALA A 68 12.59 -5.00 -3.09
C ALA A 68 11.11 -5.12 -3.51
N ILE A 69 10.51 -6.29 -3.24
CA ILE A 69 9.09 -6.53 -3.50
C ILE A 69 8.24 -5.77 -2.49
N GLU A 70 8.60 -5.81 -1.21
CA GLU A 70 7.92 -5.04 -0.16
C GLU A 70 7.88 -3.54 -0.51
N ASP A 71 9.00 -2.99 -0.94
CA ASP A 71 9.11 -1.56 -1.27
C ASP A 71 8.32 -1.19 -2.51
N ARG A 72 8.33 -2.05 -3.54
CA ARG A 72 7.52 -1.84 -4.74
C ARG A 72 6.04 -1.81 -4.41
N PHE A 73 5.53 -2.81 -3.69
CA PHE A 73 4.11 -2.87 -3.33
C PHE A 73 3.72 -1.77 -2.34
N ALA A 74 4.61 -1.39 -1.42
CA ALA A 74 4.37 -0.28 -0.51
C ALA A 74 4.30 1.07 -1.23
N LEU A 75 5.12 1.27 -2.27
CA LEU A 75 5.05 2.45 -3.13
C LEU A 75 3.74 2.51 -3.90
N GLU A 76 3.35 1.41 -4.55
CA GLU A 76 2.11 1.32 -5.33
C GLU A 76 0.87 1.56 -4.46
N LEU A 77 0.84 0.99 -3.25
CA LEU A 77 -0.23 1.21 -2.27
C LEU A 77 -0.29 2.69 -1.82
N ALA A 78 0.85 3.31 -1.52
CA ALA A 78 0.91 4.71 -1.13
C ALA A 78 0.52 5.68 -2.26
N GLU A 79 0.89 5.38 -3.51
CA GLU A 79 0.50 6.15 -4.70
C GLU A 79 -1.00 6.04 -4.97
N THR A 80 -1.55 4.83 -4.90
CA THR A 80 -2.98 4.57 -5.08
C THR A 80 -3.80 5.30 -4.02
N TYR A 81 -3.38 5.23 -2.75
CA TYR A 81 -4.01 5.96 -1.65
C TYR A 81 -4.04 7.47 -1.93
N ARG A 82 -2.89 8.07 -2.28
CA ARG A 82 -2.80 9.51 -2.57
C ARG A 82 -3.68 9.90 -3.75
N TYR A 83 -3.65 9.12 -4.83
CA TYR A 83 -4.48 9.37 -6.00
C TYR A 83 -5.97 9.42 -5.64
N ILE A 84 -6.45 8.44 -4.86
CA ILE A 84 -7.86 8.39 -4.43
C ILE A 84 -8.21 9.59 -3.56
N LYS A 85 -7.38 9.93 -2.57
CA LYS A 85 -7.64 11.07 -1.69
C LYS A 85 -7.64 12.40 -2.46
N GLN A 86 -6.72 12.59 -3.41
CA GLN A 86 -6.71 13.76 -4.29
C GLN A 86 -7.97 13.84 -5.17
N LYS A 87 -8.44 12.69 -5.69
CA LYS A 87 -9.67 12.63 -6.48
C LYS A 87 -10.92 12.91 -5.64
N GLN A 88 -11.00 12.39 -4.42
CA GLN A 88 -12.08 12.73 -3.48
C GLN A 88 -12.09 14.21 -3.09
N ALA A 89 -10.93 14.86 -3.05
CA ALA A 89 -10.83 16.31 -2.84
C ALA A 89 -11.26 17.13 -4.07
N SER A 90 -11.43 16.51 -5.24
CA SER A 90 -11.90 17.19 -6.45
C SER A 90 -13.35 17.65 -6.30
N LYS A 91 -13.59 18.95 -6.54
CA LYS A 91 -14.93 19.57 -6.50
C LYS A 91 -15.93 18.87 -7.43
N GLN A 92 -15.46 18.27 -8.52
CA GLN A 92 -16.31 17.55 -9.46
C GLN A 92 -16.81 16.22 -8.88
N ILE A 93 -15.95 15.47 -8.20
CA ILE A 93 -16.34 14.22 -7.52
C ILE A 93 -17.23 14.52 -6.31
N GLN A 94 -16.93 15.57 -5.55
CA GLN A 94 -17.80 15.99 -4.44
C GLN A 94 -19.20 16.40 -4.91
N ARG A 95 -19.31 17.02 -6.10
CA ARG A 95 -20.60 17.33 -6.71
C ARG A 95 -21.36 16.08 -7.12
N LEU A 96 -20.68 15.11 -7.73
CA LEU A 96 -21.27 13.82 -8.13
C LEU A 96 -21.74 13.02 -6.90
N ASN A 97 -20.93 12.92 -5.85
CA ASN A 97 -21.28 12.18 -4.63
C ASN A 97 -22.44 12.82 -3.83
N ARG A 98 -22.80 14.07 -4.09
CA ARG A 98 -23.99 14.71 -3.48
C ARG A 98 -25.30 14.40 -4.23
N LEU A 99 -25.22 13.81 -5.42
CA LEU A 99 -26.36 13.46 -6.26
C LEU A 99 -26.74 11.97 -6.11
N LEU A 100 -25.97 11.21 -5.34
CA LEU A 100 -26.25 9.83 -4.91
C LEU A 100 -26.71 9.85 -3.45
#